data_AF-A0A8S1HGF1-F1
#
_entry.id   AF-A0A8S1HGF1-F1
#
_cell.length_a   1.000
_cell.length_b   1.000
_cell.length_c   1.000
_cell.angle_alpha   90.00
_cell.angle_beta   90.00
_cell.angle_gamma   90.00
#
_symmetry.space_group_name_H-M   'P 1'
#
loop_
_entity.id
_entity.type
_entity.pdbx_description
1 polymer ?
#
loop_
_entity_poly.entity_id
_entity_poly.type
_entity_poly.pdbx_seq_one_letter_code
_entity_poly.pdbx_strand_id
1 'polypeptide(L)'
;MGKPPRVFRRASEMLRPLFLVVLLTLRSAAAAEACRDIHPHCSLFKGLGLCAIASQAAIYKYNCAVSCSFCGKSAGPCLDRLQSCASYKSQGFCTTDEPLRAEYACPVTCNLCNSPV
;
A
#
# COMPACT_ATOMS: atom_id res chain seq x y z
N MET A 1 -34.02 23.40 61.18
CA MET A 1 -32.96 24.35 60.77
C MET A 1 -31.78 23.50 60.29
N GLY A 2 -31.22 23.57 59.08
CA GLY A 2 -31.43 24.43 57.91
C GLY A 2 -30.94 23.72 56.63
N LYS A 3 -31.38 24.23 55.47
CA LYS A 3 -30.99 23.81 54.10
C LYS A 3 -29.87 24.75 53.56
N PRO A 4 -29.28 24.53 52.35
CA PRO A 4 -27.84 24.56 52.10
C PRO A 4 -27.40 25.76 51.22
N PRO A 5 -26.12 25.86 50.83
CA PRO A 5 -25.83 25.97 49.39
C PRO A 5 -24.71 25.01 48.95
N ARG A 6 -24.88 24.29 47.82
CA ARG A 6 -24.33 24.59 46.47
C ARG A 6 -22.82 24.89 46.55
N VAL A 7 -21.94 24.16 45.87
CA VAL A 7 -21.69 24.38 44.43
C VAL A 7 -21.30 23.09 43.69
N PHE A 8 -22.11 22.85 42.66
CA PHE A 8 -21.86 22.11 41.43
C PHE A 8 -20.52 22.50 40.77
N ARG A 9 -19.68 21.55 40.33
CA ARG A 9 -19.24 21.43 38.91
C ARG A 9 -18.08 20.43 38.72
N ARG A 10 -18.46 19.32 38.09
CA ARG A 10 -17.81 18.66 36.95
C ARG A 10 -16.29 18.39 37.03
N ALA A 11 -15.93 17.29 37.69
CA ALA A 11 -14.69 16.58 37.38
C ALA A 11 -14.74 15.84 36.02
N SER A 12 -15.92 15.73 35.39
CA SER A 12 -16.13 14.98 34.13
C SER A 12 -15.75 15.72 32.83
N GLU A 13 -15.29 16.97 32.86
CA GLU A 13 -15.05 17.74 31.62
C GLU A 13 -13.58 17.74 31.15
N MET A 14 -12.64 17.26 31.96
CA MET A 14 -11.21 17.23 31.61
C MET A 14 -10.78 15.99 30.83
N LEU A 15 -11.61 14.93 30.83
CA LEU A 15 -11.32 13.68 30.09
C LEU A 15 -11.81 13.72 28.63
N ARG A 16 -12.74 14.64 28.32
CA ARG A 16 -13.29 14.88 26.97
C ARG A 16 -12.28 15.43 25.96
N PRO A 17 -11.45 16.44 26.26
CA PRO A 17 -10.49 16.96 25.28
C PRO A 17 -9.39 15.96 24.96
N LEU A 18 -8.97 15.13 25.94
CA LEU A 18 -7.92 14.14 25.72
C LEU A 18 -8.38 13.00 24.79
N PHE A 19 -9.63 12.54 24.93
CA PHE A 19 -10.24 11.55 24.02
C PHE A 19 -10.43 12.11 22.60
N LEU A 20 -10.83 13.37 22.47
CA LEU A 20 -10.92 14.06 21.17
C LEU A 20 -9.55 14.23 20.51
N VAL A 21 -8.50 14.55 21.27
CA VAL A 21 -7.12 14.67 20.76
C VAL A 21 -6.58 13.31 20.30
N VAL A 22 -6.84 12.23 21.03
CA VAL A 22 -6.46 10.86 20.62
C VAL A 22 -7.15 10.47 19.30
N LEU A 23 -8.45 10.76 19.15
CA LEU A 23 -9.18 10.54 17.90
C LEU A 23 -8.68 11.42 16.74
N LEU A 24 -8.18 12.63 17.02
CA LEU A 24 -7.60 13.55 16.03
C LEU A 24 -6.18 13.14 15.60
N THR A 25 -5.41 12.44 16.45
CA THR A 25 -4.08 11.91 16.12
C THR A 25 -4.11 10.55 15.42
N LEU A 26 -5.24 9.82 15.48
CA LEU A 26 -5.46 8.62 14.66
C LEU A 26 -5.76 8.93 13.17
N ARG A 27 -5.46 10.15 12.71
CA ARG A 27 -5.59 10.57 11.32
C ARG A 27 -4.50 9.91 10.45
N SER A 28 -4.90 8.78 9.87
CA SER A 28 -4.44 8.20 8.61
C SER A 28 -2.93 8.00 8.41
N ALA A 29 -2.47 6.79 8.72
CA ALA A 29 -1.41 6.12 7.96
C ALA A 29 -1.98 5.42 6.70
N ALA A 30 -3.01 6.00 6.09
CA ALA A 30 -3.66 5.45 4.89
C ALA A 30 -2.97 6.04 3.65
N ALA A 31 -2.48 5.16 2.77
CA ALA A 31 -1.92 5.42 1.43
C ALA A 31 -0.40 5.66 1.29
N ALA A 32 0.44 5.19 2.22
CA ALA A 32 1.82 4.79 1.89
C ALA A 32 1.86 3.29 1.55
N GLU A 33 0.89 2.83 0.74
CA GLU A 33 0.70 1.42 0.39
C GLU A 33 1.89 0.93 -0.45
N ALA A 34 2.88 0.40 0.28
CA ALA A 34 3.92 -0.54 -0.12
C ALA A 34 4.68 -0.29 -1.43
N CYS A 35 5.36 0.88 -1.56
CA CYS A 35 6.50 0.91 -2.47
C CYS A 35 7.55 -0.10 -1.99
N ARG A 36 7.78 -1.15 -2.78
CA ARG A 36 8.73 -2.22 -2.45
C ARG A 36 9.28 -2.85 -3.72
N ASP A 37 10.34 -3.62 -3.53
CA ASP A 37 10.81 -4.55 -4.55
C ASP A 37 10.05 -5.88 -4.35
N ILE A 38 9.38 -6.36 -5.40
CA ILE A 38 8.70 -7.67 -5.40
C ILE A 38 9.50 -8.75 -6.12
N HIS A 39 10.53 -8.35 -6.88
CA HIS A 39 11.42 -9.30 -7.55
C HIS A 39 12.69 -9.54 -6.71
N PRO A 40 13.11 -10.81 -6.49
CA PRO A 40 14.24 -11.14 -5.60
C PRO A 40 15.60 -10.59 -6.08
N HIS A 41 15.72 -10.30 -7.38
CA HIS A 41 16.97 -9.86 -8.01
C HIS A 41 17.05 -8.36 -8.34
N CYS A 42 16.25 -7.50 -7.69
CA CYS A 42 16.23 -6.07 -8.02
C CYS A 42 17.58 -5.36 -7.85
N SER A 43 18.40 -5.74 -6.84
CA SER A 43 19.74 -5.19 -6.69
C SER A 43 20.67 -5.55 -7.85
N LEU A 44 20.56 -6.78 -8.36
CA LEU A 44 21.30 -7.22 -9.57
C LEU A 44 20.85 -6.42 -10.79
N PHE A 45 19.55 -6.27 -11.01
CA PHE A 45 19.00 -5.52 -12.14
C PHE A 45 19.42 -4.05 -12.15
N LYS A 46 19.49 -3.44 -10.96
CA LYS A 46 20.07 -2.11 -10.78
C LYS A 46 21.54 -2.07 -11.19
N GLY A 47 22.36 -3.02 -10.71
CA GLY A 47 23.78 -3.11 -11.04
C GLY A 47 24.05 -3.33 -12.53
N LEU A 48 23.15 -4.04 -13.22
CA LEU A 48 23.17 -4.24 -14.68
C LEU A 48 22.62 -3.05 -15.48
N GLY A 49 22.18 -1.98 -14.82
CA GLY A 49 21.66 -0.77 -15.48
C GLY A 49 20.26 -0.93 -16.09
N LEU A 50 19.53 -2.00 -15.77
CA LEU A 50 18.25 -2.31 -16.41
C LEU A 50 17.13 -1.31 -16.08
N CYS A 51 17.26 -0.59 -14.96
CA CYS A 51 16.36 0.50 -14.58
C CYS A 51 16.35 1.65 -15.63
N ALA A 52 17.42 1.83 -16.41
CA ALA A 52 17.55 2.93 -17.37
C ALA A 52 17.06 2.58 -18.78
N ILE A 53 16.68 1.31 -19.04
CA ILE A 53 16.24 0.87 -20.36
C ILE A 53 14.77 1.27 -20.56
N ALA A 54 14.52 2.24 -21.44
CA ALA A 54 13.19 2.81 -21.66
C ALA A 54 12.12 1.76 -22.01
N SER A 55 12.45 0.78 -22.85
CA SER A 55 11.53 -0.30 -23.23
C SER A 55 11.15 -1.25 -22.09
N GLN A 56 11.93 -1.25 -21.01
CA GLN A 56 11.75 -2.14 -19.85
C GLN A 56 11.27 -1.37 -18.61
N ALA A 57 11.11 -0.05 -18.70
CA ALA A 57 10.82 0.80 -17.56
C ALA A 57 9.55 0.38 -16.82
N ALA A 58 8.48 -0.01 -17.54
CA ALA A 58 7.26 -0.50 -16.90
C ALA A 58 7.48 -1.76 -16.04
N ILE A 59 8.33 -2.69 -16.52
CA ILE A 59 8.65 -3.93 -15.79
C ILE A 59 9.31 -3.60 -14.46
N TYR A 60 10.33 -2.73 -14.48
CA TYR A 60 11.08 -2.41 -13.27
C TYR A 60 10.38 -1.42 -12.35
N LYS A 61 9.47 -0.58 -12.87
CA LYS A 61 8.59 0.24 -12.03
C LYS A 61 7.66 -0.60 -11.17
N TYR A 62 7.10 -1.69 -11.72
CA TYR A 62 6.31 -2.63 -10.92
C TYR A 62 7.19 -3.49 -10.00
N ASN A 63 8.27 -4.05 -10.54
CA ASN A 63 8.96 -5.14 -9.88
C ASN A 63 10.05 -4.69 -8.88
N CYS A 64 10.65 -3.52 -9.11
CA CYS A 64 11.87 -3.07 -8.46
C CYS A 64 11.82 -1.58 -8.09
N ALA A 65 10.69 -1.14 -7.54
CA ALA A 65 10.43 0.27 -7.32
C ALA A 65 11.40 0.94 -6.35
N VAL A 66 11.87 0.23 -5.32
CA VAL A 66 12.84 0.78 -4.36
C VAL A 66 14.24 0.76 -4.95
N SER A 67 14.69 -0.39 -5.46
CA SER A 67 16.04 -0.52 -6.04
C SER A 67 16.29 0.46 -7.19
N CYS A 68 15.28 0.67 -8.05
CA CYS A 68 15.36 1.58 -9.20
C CYS A 68 14.91 3.02 -8.90
N SER A 69 14.60 3.37 -7.65
CA SER A 69 14.13 4.71 -7.27
C SER A 69 12.90 5.17 -8.07
N PHE A 70 11.91 4.28 -8.19
CA PHE A 70 10.64 4.49 -8.89
C PHE A 70 9.43 4.65 -7.98
N CYS A 71 9.58 4.62 -6.65
CA CYS A 71 8.47 4.93 -5.74
C CYS A 71 7.74 6.23 -6.12
N GLY A 72 6.41 6.15 -6.23
CA GLY A 72 5.56 7.29 -6.56
C GLY A 72 5.56 7.66 -8.05
N LYS A 73 6.15 6.82 -8.91
CA LYS A 73 6.17 7.02 -10.36
C LYS A 73 5.29 5.99 -11.02
N SER A 74 4.20 6.45 -11.65
CA SER A 74 3.29 5.59 -12.40
C SER A 74 4.00 4.49 -13.19
N ALA A 75 3.73 3.26 -12.79
CA ALA A 75 4.19 2.03 -13.44
C ALA A 75 3.55 1.79 -14.82
N GLY A 76 2.65 2.68 -15.25
CA GLY A 76 1.91 2.59 -16.52
C GLY A 76 0.52 1.97 -16.34
N PRO A 77 -0.13 1.55 -17.43
CA PRO A 77 -1.47 0.97 -17.36
C PRO A 77 -1.49 -0.32 -16.52
N CYS A 78 -2.56 -0.50 -15.75
CA CYS A 78 -2.83 -1.78 -15.10
C CYS A 78 -3.44 -2.73 -16.13
N LEU A 79 -2.76 -3.83 -16.41
CA LEU A 79 -3.22 -4.86 -17.35
C LEU A 79 -2.67 -6.22 -16.93
N ASP A 80 -3.42 -7.27 -17.23
CA ASP A 80 -2.93 -8.64 -17.14
C ASP A 80 -1.91 -8.90 -18.25
N ARG A 81 -0.73 -9.37 -17.86
CA ARG A 81 0.41 -9.59 -18.75
C ARG A 81 0.51 -11.04 -19.21
N LEU A 82 -0.23 -11.95 -18.58
CA LEU A 82 -0.29 -13.36 -18.95
C LEU A 82 -1.69 -13.74 -19.43
N GLN A 83 -1.76 -14.62 -20.43
CA GLN A 83 -3.03 -15.17 -20.91
C GLN A 83 -3.64 -16.17 -19.91
N SER A 84 -2.82 -16.74 -19.02
CA SER A 84 -3.22 -17.76 -18.05
C SER A 84 -3.82 -17.20 -16.75
N CYS A 85 -4.07 -15.89 -16.65
CA CYS A 85 -4.50 -15.27 -15.39
C CYS A 85 -5.79 -15.86 -14.82
N ALA A 86 -6.77 -16.21 -15.65
CA ALA A 86 -8.00 -16.87 -15.21
C ALA A 86 -7.74 -18.23 -14.53
N SER A 87 -6.85 -19.03 -15.11
CA SER A 87 -6.40 -20.30 -14.53
C SER A 87 -5.60 -20.08 -13.24
N TYR A 88 -4.82 -19.00 -13.16
CA TYR A 88 -4.08 -18.69 -11.94
C TYR A 88 -4.99 -18.30 -10.79
N LYS A 89 -6.03 -17.51 -11.08
CA LYS A 89 -7.06 -17.17 -10.10
C LYS A 89 -7.79 -18.41 -9.58
N SER A 90 -8.19 -19.33 -10.44
CA SER A 90 -8.89 -20.55 -10.02
C SER A 90 -8.02 -21.49 -9.17
N GLN A 91 -6.69 -21.42 -9.34
CA GLN A 91 -5.72 -22.15 -8.51
C GLN A 91 -5.36 -21.43 -7.21
N GLY A 92 -5.97 -20.27 -6.91
CA GLY A 92 -5.76 -19.54 -5.66
C GLY A 92 -4.52 -18.63 -5.66
N PHE A 93 -3.88 -18.39 -6.80
CA PHE A 93 -2.63 -17.63 -6.83
C PHE A 93 -2.77 -16.12 -6.58
N CYS A 94 -3.99 -15.59 -6.56
CA CYS A 94 -4.23 -14.22 -6.12
C CYS A 94 -4.14 -14.05 -4.59
N THR A 95 -4.13 -15.15 -3.83
CA THR A 95 -4.08 -15.12 -2.36
C THR A 95 -2.82 -15.80 -1.79
N THR A 96 -1.93 -16.28 -2.65
CA THR A 96 -0.61 -16.81 -2.25
C THR A 96 0.39 -15.67 -2.05
N ASP A 97 1.47 -15.93 -1.32
CA ASP A 97 2.62 -15.02 -1.16
C ASP A 97 3.51 -14.99 -2.43
N GLU A 98 2.88 -14.77 -3.60
CA GLU A 98 3.53 -14.76 -4.92
C GLU A 98 3.25 -13.43 -5.63
N PRO A 99 3.83 -12.33 -5.14
CA PRO A 99 3.50 -10.98 -5.58
C PRO A 99 3.81 -10.75 -7.06
N LEU A 100 4.85 -11.38 -7.61
CA LEU A 100 5.15 -11.30 -9.05
C LEU A 100 4.00 -11.81 -9.92
N ARG A 101 3.28 -12.82 -9.44
CA ARG A 101 2.19 -13.41 -10.20
C ARG A 101 0.88 -12.67 -9.97
N ALA A 102 0.60 -12.26 -8.74
CA ALA A 102 -0.61 -11.54 -8.39
C ALA A 102 -0.57 -10.06 -8.84
N GLU A 103 0.49 -9.33 -8.50
CA GLU A 103 0.59 -7.87 -8.70
C GLU A 103 1.21 -7.47 -10.03
N TYR A 104 2.22 -8.20 -10.52
CA TYR A 104 2.81 -7.90 -11.82
C TYR A 104 2.13 -8.66 -12.95
N ALA A 105 1.98 -9.98 -12.85
CA ALA A 105 1.49 -10.75 -13.99
C ALA A 105 -0.03 -10.62 -14.21
N CYS A 106 -0.83 -10.66 -13.14
CA CYS A 106 -2.29 -10.73 -13.22
C CYS A 106 -3.05 -9.72 -12.34
N PRO A 107 -2.65 -8.43 -12.29
CA PRO A 107 -3.25 -7.49 -11.35
C PRO A 107 -4.73 -7.17 -11.62
N VAL A 108 -5.19 -7.23 -12.87
CA VAL A 108 -6.61 -7.00 -13.17
C VAL A 108 -7.41 -8.20 -12.70
N THR A 109 -7.02 -9.40 -13.11
CA THR A 109 -7.71 -10.64 -12.71
C THR A 109 -7.75 -10.82 -11.19
N CYS A 110 -6.67 -10.45 -10.49
CA CYS A 110 -6.56 -10.52 -9.04
C CYS A 110 -7.14 -9.30 -8.29
N ASN A 111 -7.69 -8.30 -9.00
CA ASN A 111 -8.24 -7.06 -8.43
C ASN A 111 -7.21 -6.23 -7.61
N LEU A 112 -5.97 -6.16 -8.08
CA LEU A 112 -4.82 -5.50 -7.44
C LEU A 112 -4.39 -4.20 -8.15
N CYS A 113 -5.24 -3.62 -8.99
CA CYS A 113 -4.93 -2.37 -9.73
C CYS A 113 -4.96 -1.08 -8.87
N ASN A 114 -5.13 -1.17 -7.55
CA ASN A 114 -5.31 0.01 -6.71
C ASN A 114 -4.02 0.81 -6.49
N SER A 115 -2.86 0.20 -6.69
CA SER A 115 -1.55 0.84 -6.45
C SER A 115 -0.49 0.32 -7.41
N PRO A 116 -0.59 0.64 -8.72
CA PRO A 116 0.60 0.60 -9.55
C PRO A 116 1.62 1.55 -8.92
N VAL A 117 2.79 1.02 -8.56
CA VAL A 117 3.91 1.78 -7.95
C VAL A 117 4.20 3.07 -8.69
#